data_AF-A0A8H3B9Y0-F1
#
_entry.id   AF-A0A8H3B9Y0-F1
#
_cell.length_a   1.000
_cell.length_b   1.000
_cell.length_c   1.000
_cell.angle_alpha   90.00
_cell.angle_beta   90.00
_cell.angle_gamma   90.00
#
_symmetry.space_group_name_H-M   'P 1'
#
loop_
_entity.id
_entity.type
_entity.pdbx_description
1 polymer ?
#
loop_
_entity_poly.entity_id
_entity_poly.type
_entity_poly.pdbx_seq_one_letter_code
_entity_poly.pdbx_strand_id
1 'polypeptide(L)'
;MLSDATTMQGGETALACADGSVRKIRGPQMGWAIMLQGRYIDHVALGAYGAPERVTMVTSYRARDVMVADDSVLTTIRPMANLNELYYEWSTYRLDLLSERFRHQSKVLKKKREDGQGQWGEEIVKKDELKAWCREQIKYLQTTIDEMV
;
A
#
# COMPACT_ATOMS: atom_id res chain seq x y z
N MET A 1 4.95 7.53 18.77
CA MET A 1 5.65 8.76 19.17
C MET A 1 6.97 8.34 19.79
N LEU A 2 8.08 8.89 19.27
CA LEU A 2 9.43 8.56 19.73
C LEU A 2 10.01 9.64 20.65
N SER A 3 9.56 10.89 20.55
CA SER A 3 9.98 11.96 21.46
C SER A 3 9.07 12.09 22.68
N ASP A 4 9.57 12.77 23.71
CA ASP A 4 8.79 13.13 24.89
C ASP A 4 7.67 14.11 24.51
N ALA A 5 6.43 13.68 24.73
CA ALA A 5 5.21 14.43 24.43
C ALA A 5 4.45 14.87 25.69
N THR A 6 5.09 14.82 26.87
CA THR A 6 4.46 15.10 28.16
C THR A 6 3.89 16.52 28.25
N THR A 7 4.61 17.50 27.69
CA THR A 7 4.19 18.91 27.64
C THR A 7 3.55 19.30 26.30
N MET A 8 3.39 18.34 25.38
CA MET A 8 2.88 18.60 24.04
C MET A 8 1.38 18.95 24.09
N GLN A 9 1.03 20.07 23.47
CA GLN A 9 -0.34 20.48 23.20
C GLN A 9 -0.60 20.36 21.70
N GLY A 10 -1.70 19.71 21.32
CA GLY A 10 -1.97 19.37 19.93
C GLY A 10 -1.18 18.15 19.47
N GLY A 11 -0.79 18.11 18.19
CA GLY A 11 0.00 17.02 17.61
C GLY A 11 -0.76 15.71 17.40
N GLU A 12 -2.09 15.71 17.61
CA GLU A 12 -2.95 14.56 17.36
C GLU A 12 -3.02 14.23 15.87
N THR A 13 -3.33 12.97 15.57
CA THR A 13 -3.74 12.57 14.22
C THR A 13 -5.25 12.73 14.12
N ALA A 14 -5.70 13.67 13.29
CA ALA A 14 -7.10 13.81 12.94
C ALA A 14 -7.45 12.86 11.80
N LEU A 15 -8.58 12.14 11.94
CA LEU A 15 -9.11 11.20 10.95
C LEU A 15 -10.48 11.70 10.49
N ALA A 16 -10.72 11.69 9.18
CA ALA A 16 -12.06 11.89 8.64
C ALA A 16 -12.87 10.59 8.76
N CYS A 17 -14.10 10.71 9.26
CA CYS A 17 -15.04 9.59 9.39
C CYS A 17 -16.08 9.64 8.26
N ALA A 18 -16.66 8.48 7.94
CA ALA A 18 -17.64 8.35 6.86
C ALA A 18 -18.93 9.18 7.07
N ASP A 19 -19.23 9.54 8.32
CA ASP A 19 -20.34 10.42 8.70
C ASP A 19 -20.02 11.92 8.55
N GLY A 20 -18.85 12.26 7.99
CA GLY A 20 -18.38 13.63 7.84
C GLY A 20 -17.78 14.22 9.13
N SER A 21 -17.76 13.49 10.24
CA SER A 21 -17.12 13.94 11.47
C SER A 21 -15.60 13.79 11.40
N VAL A 22 -14.89 14.58 12.21
CA VAL A 22 -13.45 14.45 12.38
C VAL A 22 -13.17 13.91 13.78
N ARG A 23 -12.46 12.79 13.86
CA ARG A 23 -12.02 12.20 15.12
C ARG A 23 -10.54 12.45 15.33
N LYS A 24 -10.19 13.10 16.44
CA LYS A 24 -8.80 13.23 16.88
C LYS A 24 -8.42 11.98 17.67
N ILE A 25 -7.49 11.20 17.15
CA ILE A 25 -6.90 10.11 17.92
C ILE A 25 -6.10 10.73 19.06
N ARG A 26 -6.34 10.27 20.29
CA ARG A 26 -5.65 10.75 21.49
C ARG A 26 -4.14 10.86 21.20
N GLY A 27 -3.56 12.02 21.54
CA GLY A 27 -2.17 12.35 21.24
C GLY A 27 -1.23 11.22 21.67
N PRO A 28 -0.45 10.63 20.74
CA PRO A 28 0.39 9.49 21.08
C PRO A 28 1.50 9.98 22.02
N GLN A 29 1.51 9.47 23.24
CA GLN A 29 2.59 9.69 24.20
C GLN A 29 3.83 8.90 23.78
N MET A 30 5.00 9.24 24.32
CA MET A 30 6.24 8.50 24.05
C MET A 30 6.01 6.98 24.22
N GLY A 31 6.40 6.18 23.23
CA GLY A 31 6.18 4.73 23.20
C GLY A 31 4.83 4.27 22.62
N TRP A 32 3.95 5.18 22.21
CA TRP A 32 2.65 4.82 21.62
C TRP A 32 2.75 4.60 20.11
N ALA A 33 1.90 3.71 19.60
CA ALA A 33 1.72 3.44 18.18
C ALA A 33 0.25 3.61 17.76
N ILE A 34 0.03 4.00 16.51
CA ILE A 34 -1.29 4.04 15.87
C ILE A 34 -1.17 3.21 14.59
N MET A 35 -2.13 2.32 14.38
CA MET A 35 -2.26 1.56 13.14
C MET A 35 -3.44 2.10 12.34
N LEU A 36 -3.21 2.45 11.08
CA LEU A 36 -4.20 3.02 10.18
C LEU A 36 -4.20 2.24 8.87
N GLN A 37 -5.37 2.12 8.25
CA GLN A 37 -5.44 1.66 6.87
C GLN A 37 -4.99 2.81 5.95
N GLY A 38 -3.75 2.73 5.49
CA GLY A 38 -3.18 3.68 4.54
C GLY A 38 -4.00 3.76 3.25
N ARG A 39 -3.91 4.88 2.53
CA ARG A 39 -4.63 5.18 1.27
C ARG A 39 -6.16 5.35 1.38
N TYR A 40 -6.82 4.68 2.33
CA TYR A 40 -8.27 4.63 2.47
C TYR A 40 -8.82 5.52 3.59
N ILE A 41 -7.99 5.91 4.56
CA ILE A 41 -8.37 6.81 5.64
C ILE A 41 -7.69 8.16 5.41
N ASP A 42 -8.49 9.19 5.16
CA ASP A 42 -8.02 10.56 5.15
C ASP A 42 -7.61 10.96 6.57
N HIS A 43 -6.35 11.35 6.70
CA HIS A 43 -5.77 11.71 7.98
C HIS A 43 -4.77 12.84 7.85
N VAL A 44 -4.59 13.58 8.93
CA VAL A 44 -3.60 14.66 9.01
C VAL A 44 -3.01 14.73 10.41
N ALA A 45 -1.69 14.92 10.49
CA ALA A 45 -1.02 15.28 11.73
C ALA A 45 -1.25 16.77 12.00
N LEU A 46 -1.91 17.10 13.11
CA LEU A 46 -2.14 18.48 13.51
C LEU A 46 -0.85 19.13 14.05
N GLY A 47 -0.81 20.46 14.03
CA GLY A 47 0.28 21.23 14.64
C GLY A 47 0.46 20.90 16.12
N ALA A 48 1.71 20.87 16.57
CA ALA A 48 2.10 20.57 17.94
C ALA A 48 2.87 21.74 18.56
N TYR A 49 2.62 22.03 19.83
CA TYR A 49 3.23 23.13 20.58
C TYR A 49 3.62 22.69 21.99
N GLY A 50 4.49 23.45 22.65
CA GLY A 50 4.86 23.20 24.05
C GLY A 50 5.80 22.00 24.27
N ALA A 51 6.19 21.29 23.22
CA ALA A 51 7.22 20.26 23.22
C ALA A 51 8.45 20.74 22.42
N PRO A 52 9.67 20.36 22.83
CA PRO A 52 10.89 20.72 22.10
C PRO A 52 10.94 20.09 20.70
N GLU A 53 10.41 18.88 20.54
CA GLU A 53 10.36 18.18 19.25
C GLU A 53 9.20 17.17 19.17
N ARG A 54 8.81 16.81 17.94
CA ARG A 54 7.81 15.78 17.65
C ARG A 54 8.38 14.78 16.66
N VAL A 55 8.87 13.66 17.19
CA VAL A 55 9.50 12.60 16.39
C VAL A 55 8.55 11.41 16.27
N THR A 56 8.24 11.01 15.04
CA THR A 56 7.40 9.85 14.75
C THR A 56 8.04 9.00 13.66
N MET A 57 7.89 7.68 13.77
CA MET A 57 8.26 6.73 12.71
C MET A 57 6.99 6.15 12.10
N VAL A 58 6.96 6.06 10.78
CA VAL A 58 5.87 5.43 10.02
C VAL A 58 6.45 4.21 9.31
N THR A 59 5.81 3.06 9.48
CA THR A 59 6.13 1.83 8.75
C THR A 59 4.88 1.38 8.04
N SER A 60 4.92 1.41 6.71
CA SER A 60 3.82 0.93 5.88
C SER A 60 3.94 -0.57 5.66
N TYR A 61 2.80 -1.25 5.69
CA TYR A 61 2.70 -2.68 5.40
C TYR A 61 1.79 -2.88 4.20
N ARG A 62 2.12 -3.88 3.39
CA ARG A 62 1.22 -4.43 2.37
C ARG A 62 0.82 -5.85 2.74
N ALA A 63 -0.29 -6.31 2.17
CA ALA A 63 -0.72 -7.70 2.34
C ALA A 63 0.39 -8.66 1.89
N ARG A 64 0.58 -9.76 2.62
CA ARG A 64 1.56 -10.80 2.24
C ARG A 64 1.21 -11.43 0.90
N ASP A 65 -0.09 -11.70 0.70
CA ASP A 65 -0.60 -12.26 -0.55
C ASP A 65 -0.49 -11.24 -1.67
N VAL A 66 0.30 -11.57 -2.69
CA VAL A 66 0.53 -10.73 -3.87
C VAL A 66 -0.70 -10.59 -4.74
N MET A 67 -1.73 -11.43 -4.57
CA MET A 67 -2.99 -11.35 -5.31
C MET A 67 -3.94 -10.31 -4.73
N VAL A 68 -3.73 -9.88 -3.47
CA VAL A 68 -4.47 -8.76 -2.88
C VAL A 68 -3.98 -7.45 -3.51
N ALA A 69 -4.90 -6.50 -3.69
CA ALA A 69 -4.57 -5.19 -4.26
C ALA A 69 -3.51 -4.45 -3.43
N ASP A 70 -2.51 -3.92 -4.11
CA ASP A 70 -1.48 -3.03 -3.57
C ASP A 70 -1.62 -1.64 -4.20
N ASP A 71 -2.09 -0.69 -3.39
CA ASP A 71 -2.27 0.72 -3.74
C ASP A 71 -1.14 1.61 -3.16
N SER A 72 0.06 1.05 -2.98
CA SER A 72 1.24 1.81 -2.56
C SER A 72 1.57 2.92 -3.56
N VAL A 73 2.02 4.06 -3.03
CA VAL A 73 2.42 5.26 -3.78
C VAL A 73 3.64 5.91 -3.12
N LEU A 74 4.44 6.62 -3.91
CA LEU A 74 5.63 7.36 -3.48
C LEU A 74 5.34 8.84 -3.22
N THR A 75 4.20 9.35 -3.68
CA THR A 75 3.80 10.78 -3.66
C THR A 75 4.19 11.53 -2.37
N THR A 76 3.94 10.97 -1.18
CA THR A 76 4.21 11.65 0.09
C THR A 76 5.66 11.60 0.54
N ILE A 77 6.42 10.57 0.16
CA ILE A 77 7.80 10.35 0.61
C ILE A 77 8.83 10.87 -0.39
N ARG A 78 8.48 10.91 -1.68
CA ARG A 78 9.35 11.34 -2.78
C ARG A 78 10.02 12.70 -2.53
N PRO A 79 9.34 13.75 -2.03
CA PRO A 79 9.98 15.05 -1.78
C PRO A 79 11.05 15.05 -0.68
N MET A 80 11.09 14.01 0.16
CA MET A 80 11.92 13.93 1.36
C MET A 80 12.94 12.77 1.31
N ALA A 81 13.00 12.03 0.20
CA ALA A 81 13.80 10.81 0.07
C ALA A 81 15.00 10.99 -0.88
N ASN A 82 15.98 10.09 -0.76
CA ASN A 82 17.00 9.92 -1.78
C ASN A 82 16.37 9.24 -3.01
N LEU A 83 16.22 9.97 -4.12
CA LEU A 83 15.50 9.49 -5.30
C LEU A 83 16.15 8.27 -5.95
N ASN A 84 17.49 8.16 -5.94
CA ASN A 84 18.17 7.02 -6.52
C ASN A 84 17.84 5.73 -5.76
N GLU A 85 17.91 5.78 -4.43
CA GLU A 85 17.55 4.64 -3.58
C GLU A 85 16.06 4.33 -3.69
N LEU A 86 15.21 5.37 -3.59
CA LEU A 86 13.76 5.23 -3.65
C LEU A 86 13.31 4.54 -4.93
N TYR A 87 13.84 4.95 -6.09
CA TYR A 87 13.46 4.37 -7.37
C TYR A 87 14.07 2.99 -7.61
N TYR A 88 15.25 2.71 -7.05
CA TYR A 88 15.79 1.35 -7.03
C TYR A 88 14.89 0.40 -6.23
N GLU A 89 14.55 0.76 -4.99
CA GLU A 89 13.69 -0.04 -4.11
C GLU A 89 12.29 -0.22 -4.71
N TRP A 90 11.68 0.87 -5.17
CA TRP A 90 10.36 0.85 -5.81
C TRP A 90 10.34 -0.05 -7.05
N SER A 91 11.28 0.14 -7.97
CA SER A 91 11.29 -0.63 -9.22
C SER A 91 11.50 -2.12 -8.96
N THR A 92 12.46 -2.45 -8.10
CA THR A 92 12.76 -3.86 -7.73
C THR A 92 11.53 -4.50 -7.10
N TYR A 93 10.93 -3.83 -6.11
CA TYR A 93 9.70 -4.28 -5.47
C TYR A 93 8.55 -4.53 -6.46
N ARG A 94 8.27 -3.58 -7.34
CA ARG A 94 7.14 -3.67 -8.29
C ARG A 94 7.35 -4.78 -9.31
N LEU A 95 8.58 -4.97 -9.78
CA LEU A 95 8.92 -6.05 -10.71
C LEU A 95 8.80 -7.43 -10.06
N ASP A 96 9.30 -7.58 -8.83
CA ASP A 96 9.18 -8.83 -8.08
C ASP A 96 7.72 -9.18 -7.80
N LEU A 97 6.92 -8.20 -7.36
CA LEU A 97 5.50 -8.36 -7.13
C LEU A 97 4.76 -8.85 -8.38
N LEU A 98 4.98 -8.21 -9.53
CA LEU A 98 4.37 -8.61 -10.80
C LEU A 98 4.83 -9.99 -11.24
N SER A 99 6.12 -10.30 -11.09
CA SER A 99 6.68 -11.63 -11.39
C SER A 99 5.97 -12.73 -10.60
N GLU A 100 5.76 -12.54 -9.30
CA GLU A 100 5.04 -13.49 -8.46
C GLU A 100 3.58 -13.65 -8.88
N ARG A 101 2.91 -12.55 -9.23
CA ARG A 101 1.52 -12.55 -9.73
C ARG A 101 1.40 -13.31 -11.06
N PHE A 102 2.31 -13.07 -12.02
CA PHE A 102 2.35 -13.83 -13.28
C PHE A 102 2.59 -15.32 -13.03
N ARG A 103 3.53 -15.66 -12.15
CA ARG A 103 3.82 -17.05 -11.77
C ARG A 103 2.61 -17.72 -11.13
N HIS A 104 1.90 -17.03 -10.24
CA HIS A 104 0.68 -17.54 -9.61
C HIS A 104 -0.40 -17.83 -10.66
N GLN A 105 -0.73 -16.86 -11.51
CA GLN A 105 -1.76 -17.03 -12.54
C GLN A 105 -1.42 -18.15 -13.53
N SER A 106 -0.15 -18.28 -13.93
CA SER A 106 0.32 -19.38 -14.78
C SER A 106 0.11 -20.74 -14.10
N LYS A 107 0.42 -20.87 -12.80
CA LYS A 107 0.19 -22.09 -12.02
C LYS A 107 -1.28 -22.46 -11.95
N VAL A 108 -2.17 -21.48 -11.75
CA VAL A 108 -3.64 -21.71 -11.74
C VAL A 108 -4.11 -22.30 -13.06
N LEU A 109 -3.67 -21.73 -14.19
CA LEU A 109 -4.05 -22.22 -15.52
C LEU A 109 -3.51 -23.63 -15.82
N LYS A 110 -2.26 -23.91 -15.43
CA LYS A 110 -1.66 -25.24 -15.59
C LYS A 110 -2.42 -26.29 -14.78
N LYS A 111 -2.72 -25.98 -13.51
CA LYS A 111 -3.46 -26.88 -12.62
C LYS A 111 -4.85 -27.22 -13.17
N LYS A 112 -5.60 -26.22 -13.68
CA LYS A 112 -6.90 -26.45 -14.32
C LYS A 112 -6.83 -27.44 -15.49
N ARG A 113 -5.74 -27.40 -16.27
CA ARG A 113 -5.49 -28.34 -17.37
C ARG A 113 -5.16 -29.75 -16.87
N GLU A 114 -4.34 -29.85 -15.83
CA GLU A 114 -3.95 -31.13 -15.19
C GLU A 114 -5.15 -31.83 -14.55
N ASP A 115 -6.07 -31.07 -13.94
CA ASP A 115 -7.29 -31.57 -13.27
C ASP A 115 -8.37 -32.12 -14.24
N GLY A 116 -8.03 -32.33 -15.52
CA GLY A 116 -8.85 -33.14 -16.44
C GLY A 116 -9.63 -32.36 -17.50
N GLN A 117 -9.45 -31.05 -17.63
CA GLN A 117 -9.97 -30.30 -18.78
C GLN A 117 -9.09 -30.59 -20.02
N GLY A 118 -9.41 -31.68 -20.73
CA GLY A 118 -8.80 -32.04 -22.00
C GLY A 118 -9.12 -31.06 -23.14
N GLN A 119 -8.67 -31.36 -24.35
CA GLN A 119 -8.90 -30.53 -25.56
C GLN A 119 -10.39 -30.26 -25.86
N TRP A 120 -11.27 -31.09 -25.32
CA TRP A 120 -12.73 -31.05 -25.49
C TRP A 120 -13.48 -30.83 -24.17
N GLY A 121 -12.76 -30.49 -23.08
CA GLY A 121 -13.36 -30.20 -21.77
C GLY A 121 -13.91 -28.78 -21.66
N GLU A 122 -14.31 -28.40 -20.44
CA GLU A 122 -14.71 -27.02 -20.14
C GLU A 122 -13.61 -26.00 -20.45
N GLU A 123 -14.01 -24.74 -20.73
CA GLU A 123 -13.08 -23.66 -21.07
C GLU A 123 -12.10 -23.37 -19.92
N ILE A 124 -10.83 -23.76 -20.09
CA ILE A 124 -9.74 -23.54 -19.11
C ILE A 124 -9.51 -22.03 -18.88
N VAL A 125 -9.50 -21.27 -19.97
CA VAL A 125 -9.23 -19.83 -19.96
C VAL A 125 -10.51 -19.08 -20.29
N LYS A 126 -11.23 -18.64 -19.26
CA LYS A 126 -12.31 -17.67 -19.42
C LYS A 126 -11.72 -16.34 -19.86
N LYS A 127 -11.97 -15.98 -21.12
CA LYS A 127 -11.31 -14.82 -21.77
C LYS A 127 -11.53 -13.52 -21.02
N ASP A 128 -12.74 -13.29 -20.49
CA ASP A 128 -13.07 -12.04 -19.81
C ASP A 128 -12.40 -11.94 -18.44
N GLU A 129 -12.30 -13.04 -17.69
CA GLU A 129 -11.56 -13.08 -16.42
C GLU A 129 -10.06 -12.83 -16.66
N LEU A 130 -9.46 -13.47 -17.69
CA LEU A 130 -8.05 -13.24 -18.01
C LEU A 130 -7.80 -11.80 -18.49
N LYS A 131 -8.70 -11.24 -19.31
CA LYS A 131 -8.61 -9.83 -19.73
C LYS A 131 -8.69 -8.89 -18.53
N ALA A 132 -9.61 -9.12 -17.60
CA ALA A 132 -9.73 -8.32 -16.38
C ALA A 132 -8.44 -8.39 -15.55
N TRP A 133 -7.90 -9.59 -15.37
CA TRP A 133 -6.64 -9.81 -14.66
C TRP A 133 -5.45 -9.11 -15.35
N CYS A 134 -5.35 -9.19 -16.68
CA CYS A 134 -4.31 -8.48 -17.44
C CYS A 134 -4.45 -6.96 -17.30
N ARG A 135 -5.67 -6.41 -17.34
CA ARG A 135 -5.91 -4.97 -17.11
C ARG A 135 -5.47 -4.53 -15.73
N GLU A 136 -5.66 -5.36 -14.72
CA GLU A 136 -5.13 -5.09 -13.38
C GLU A 136 -3.59 -5.00 -13.42
N GLN A 137 -2.90 -5.91 -14.12
CA GLN A 137 -1.42 -5.86 -14.19
C GLN A 137 -0.93 -4.63 -14.96
N ILE A 138 -1.67 -4.21 -15.99
CA ILE A 138 -1.42 -2.95 -16.70
C ILE A 138 -1.57 -1.76 -15.75
N LYS A 139 -2.59 -1.75 -14.88
CA LYS A 139 -2.75 -0.71 -13.84
C LYS A 139 -1.53 -0.67 -12.91
N TYR A 140 -1.01 -1.83 -12.50
CA TYR A 140 0.20 -1.87 -11.66
C TYR A 140 1.41 -1.27 -12.36
N LEU A 141 1.62 -1.59 -13.64
CA LEU A 141 2.70 -1.00 -14.45
C LEU A 141 2.51 0.51 -14.61
N GLN A 142 1.27 0.95 -14.86
CA GLN A 142 0.95 2.37 -14.99
C GLN A 142 1.25 3.13 -13.68
N THR A 143 0.83 2.61 -12.53
CA THR A 143 1.17 3.19 -11.23
C THR A 143 2.69 3.23 -11.01
N THR A 144 3.43 2.20 -11.44
CA THR A 144 4.90 2.23 -11.35
C THR A 144 5.48 3.40 -12.13
N ILE A 145 4.97 3.68 -13.35
CA ILE A 145 5.38 4.82 -14.17
C ILE A 145 5.00 6.15 -13.50
N ASP A 146 3.74 6.28 -13.07
CA ASP A 146 3.19 7.53 -12.54
C ASP A 146 3.89 7.99 -11.26
N GLU A 147 4.43 7.06 -10.47
CA GLU A 147 5.15 7.38 -9.23
C GLU A 147 6.63 7.74 -9.46
N MET A 148 7.20 7.44 -10.64
CA MET A 148 8.59 7.72 -11.01
C MET A 148 8.69 8.98 -11.90
N VAL A 149 8.61 10.16 -11.28
CA VAL A 149 8.62 11.49 -11.93
C VAL A 149 9.85 12.29 -11.55
#